data_AF-A0A975WAA3-F1
#
_entry.id   AF-A0A975WAA3-F1
#
_cell.length_a   1.000
_cell.length_b   1.000
_cell.length_c   1.000
_cell.angle_alpha   90.00
_cell.angle_beta   90.00
_cell.angle_gamma   90.00
#
_symmetry.space_group_name_H-M   'P 1'
#
loop_
_entity.id
_entity.type
_entity.pdbx_description
1 polymer ?
#
loop_
_entity_poly.entity_id
_entity_poly.type
_entity_poly.pdbx_seq_one_letter_code
_entity_poly.pdbx_strand_id
1 'polypeptide(L)'
;MSQSLTAQDLTHSARHGITRAAPVTVIKWLASIFQIMGYAATGFGLVPWNIYLFLLGLIGWFVVGLLWKDRAVILIHVIAFGSMVAGIFAA
;
A
#
# COMPACT_ATOMS: atom_id res chain seq x y z
N MET A 1 -35.30 -32.08 -5.24
CA MET A 1 -35.36 -30.65 -4.88
C MET A 1 -34.04 -30.16 -4.23
N SER A 2 -32.87 -30.64 -4.66
CA SER A 2 -31.57 -30.31 -4.03
C SER A 2 -30.47 -29.85 -4.98
N GLN A 3 -30.64 -30.00 -6.31
CA GLN A 3 -29.61 -29.65 -7.29
C GLN A 3 -29.63 -28.18 -7.72
N SER A 4 -30.76 -27.48 -7.54
CA SER A 4 -30.92 -26.07 -7.92
C SER A 4 -30.27 -25.09 -6.95
N LEU A 5 -30.11 -25.47 -5.67
CA LEU A 5 -29.47 -24.64 -4.63
C LEU A 5 -27.95 -24.53 -4.87
N THR A 6 -27.30 -25.60 -5.31
CA THR A 6 -25.84 -25.65 -5.49
C THR A 6 -25.36 -24.78 -6.65
N ALA A 7 -26.06 -24.79 -7.80
CA ALA A 7 -25.65 -23.98 -8.96
C ALA A 7 -25.84 -22.47 -8.71
N GLN A 8 -26.88 -22.10 -7.94
CA GLN A 8 -27.15 -20.72 -7.56
C GLN A 8 -26.15 -20.20 -6.52
N ASP A 9 -25.73 -21.03 -5.57
CA ASP A 9 -24.69 -20.67 -4.58
C ASP A 9 -23.30 -20.52 -5.19
N LEU A 10 -22.95 -21.36 -6.16
CA LEU A 10 -21.66 -21.27 -6.87
C LEU A 10 -21.58 -19.99 -7.70
N THR A 11 -22.67 -19.60 -8.36
CA THR A 11 -22.73 -18.36 -9.15
C THR A 11 -22.79 -17.11 -8.27
N HIS A 12 -23.47 -17.18 -7.11
CA HIS A 12 -23.49 -16.10 -6.12
C HIS A 12 -22.12 -15.90 -5.45
N SER A 13 -21.41 -16.99 -5.11
CA SER A 13 -20.07 -16.94 -4.53
C SER A 13 -19.00 -16.46 -5.52
N ALA A 14 -19.05 -16.92 -6.78
CA ALA A 14 -18.13 -16.47 -7.83
C ALA A 14 -18.26 -14.97 -8.13
N ARG A 15 -19.48 -14.42 -8.06
CA ARG A 15 -19.76 -12.98 -8.26
C ARG A 15 -19.26 -12.10 -7.11
N HIS A 16 -19.19 -12.63 -5.90
CA HIS A 16 -18.69 -11.91 -4.72
C HIS A 16 -17.17 -11.96 -4.56
N GLY A 17 -16.50 -12.98 -5.10
CA GLY A 17 -15.04 -13.14 -4.99
C GLY A 17 -14.20 -12.15 -5.82
N ILE A 18 -14.75 -11.57 -6.89
CA ILE A 18 -13.97 -10.81 -7.88
C ILE A 18 -14.00 -9.28 -7.65
N THR A 19 -14.98 -8.74 -6.94
CA THR A 19 -15.42 -7.34 -7.19
C THR A 19 -15.30 -6.35 -6.03
N ARG A 20 -14.49 -6.61 -4.99
CA ARG A 20 -14.39 -5.68 -3.85
C ARG A 20 -12.92 -5.34 -3.52
N ALA A 21 -12.49 -4.16 -3.97
CA ALA A 21 -11.22 -3.48 -3.64
C ALA A 21 -9.92 -3.84 -4.41
N ALA A 22 -10.02 -4.44 -5.62
CA ALA A 22 -8.85 -4.73 -6.47
C ALA A 22 -7.79 -3.61 -6.57
N PRO A 23 -8.14 -2.32 -6.80
CA PRO A 23 -7.12 -1.27 -6.94
C PRO A 23 -6.38 -0.97 -5.63
N VAL A 24 -7.10 -0.89 -4.50
CA VAL A 24 -6.49 -0.57 -3.20
C VAL A 24 -5.55 -1.68 -2.76
N THR A 25 -5.95 -2.94 -2.97
CA THR A 25 -5.10 -4.11 -2.67
C THR A 25 -3.79 -4.05 -3.44
N VAL A 26 -3.84 -3.75 -4.75
CA VAL A 26 -2.62 -3.63 -5.57
C VAL A 26 -1.73 -2.50 -5.10
N ILE A 27 -2.29 -1.31 -4.83
CA ILE A 27 -1.52 -0.15 -4.38
C ILE A 27 -0.82 -0.45 -3.04
N LYS A 28 -1.51 -1.10 -2.09
CA LYS A 28 -0.92 -1.51 -0.81
C LYS A 28 0.30 -2.40 -0.98
N TRP A 29 0.18 -3.42 -1.82
CA TRP A 29 1.27 -4.36 -2.05
C TRP A 29 2.45 -3.68 -2.75
N LEU A 30 2.21 -2.87 -3.78
CA LEU A 30 3.26 -2.11 -4.43
C LEU A 30 3.95 -1.15 -3.46
N ALA A 31 3.20 -0.37 -2.68
CA ALA A 31 3.73 0.54 -1.67
C ALA A 31 4.61 -0.21 -0.65
N SER A 32 4.16 -1.38 -0.21
CA SER A 32 4.90 -2.21 0.76
C SER A 32 6.22 -2.75 0.17
N ILE A 33 6.19 -3.21 -1.08
CA ILE A 33 7.40 -3.69 -1.78
C ILE A 33 8.44 -2.57 -1.89
N PHE A 34 8.03 -1.36 -2.31
CA PHE A 34 8.94 -0.22 -2.37
C PHE A 34 9.49 0.17 -1.00
N GLN A 35 8.68 0.15 0.05
CA GLN A 35 9.15 0.45 1.41
C GLN A 35 10.19 -0.58 1.88
N ILE A 36 9.95 -1.88 1.66
CA ILE A 36 10.89 -2.96 1.99
C ILE A 36 12.20 -2.79 1.22
N MET A 37 12.13 -2.46 -0.08
CA MET A 37 13.32 -2.17 -0.87
C MET A 37 14.07 -0.94 -0.34
N GLY A 38 13.36 0.10 0.14
CA GLY A 38 13.98 1.27 0.78
C GLY A 38 14.70 0.92 2.09
N TYR A 39 14.12 0.06 2.93
CA TYR A 39 14.78 -0.45 4.14
C TYR A 39 16.02 -1.27 3.79
N ALA A 40 15.92 -2.16 2.79
CA ALA A 40 17.05 -2.95 2.32
C ALA A 40 18.17 -2.04 1.78
N ALA A 41 17.84 -1.09 0.90
CA ALA A 41 18.79 -0.14 0.34
C ALA A 41 19.48 0.69 1.43
N THR A 42 18.77 1.06 2.50
CA THR A 42 19.38 1.72 3.67
C THR A 42 20.36 0.79 4.38
N GLY A 43 19.98 -0.46 4.63
CA GLY A 43 20.86 -1.45 5.26
C GLY A 43 22.12 -1.77 4.45
N PHE A 44 22.05 -1.70 3.12
CA PHE A 44 23.18 -1.90 2.22
C PHE A 44 23.94 -0.61 1.86
N GLY A 45 23.56 0.55 2.42
CA GLY A 45 24.23 1.83 2.15
C GLY A 45 24.05 2.35 0.72
N LEU A 46 22.99 1.93 0.02
CA LEU A 46 22.71 2.32 -1.36
C LEU A 46 22.08 3.71 -1.43
N VAL A 47 22.91 4.74 -1.39
CA VAL A 47 22.53 6.16 -1.53
C VAL A 47 22.66 6.58 -3.01
N PRO A 48 21.66 7.27 -3.60
CA PRO A 48 20.41 7.78 -3.01
C PRO A 48 19.19 6.85 -3.18
N TRP A 49 19.38 5.62 -3.64
CA TRP A 49 18.25 4.71 -3.96
C TRP A 49 17.31 4.46 -2.80
N ASN A 50 17.84 4.38 -1.58
CA ASN A 50 17.05 4.25 -0.36
C ASN A 50 15.96 5.35 -0.23
N ILE A 51 16.32 6.61 -0.50
CA ILE A 51 15.41 7.75 -0.39
C ILE A 51 14.31 7.65 -1.44
N TYR A 52 14.64 7.36 -2.70
CA TYR A 52 13.64 7.26 -3.77
C TYR A 52 12.65 6.11 -3.54
N LEU A 53 13.15 4.96 -3.08
CA LEU A 53 12.33 3.80 -2.77
C LEU A 53 11.39 4.06 -1.60
N PHE A 54 11.88 4.74 -0.55
CA PHE A 54 11.02 5.16 0.56
C PHE A 54 9.95 6.16 0.14
N LEU A 55 10.28 7.13 -0.73
CA LEU A 55 9.30 8.10 -1.23
C LEU A 55 8.17 7.42 -2.01
N LEU A 56 8.48 6.45 -2.88
CA LEU A 56 7.46 5.69 -3.60
C LEU A 56 6.56 4.90 -2.65
N GLY A 57 7.14 4.26 -1.63
CA GLY A 57 6.36 3.56 -0.60
C GLY A 57 5.48 4.50 0.22
N LEU A 58 6.02 5.66 0.63
CA LEU A 58 5.32 6.70 1.40
C LEU A 58 4.10 7.23 0.65
N ILE A 59 4.27 7.61 -0.62
CA ILE A 59 3.19 8.10 -1.46
C ILE A 59 2.12 7.03 -1.65
N GLY A 60 2.53 5.78 -1.92
CA GLY A 60 1.62 4.66 -2.09
C GLY A 60 0.76 4.42 -0.84
N TRP A 61 1.37 4.38 0.34
CA TRP A 61 0.64 4.19 1.59
C TRP A 61 -0.19 5.39 2.01
N PHE A 62 0.25 6.61 1.69
CA PHE A 62 -0.56 7.82 1.88
C PHE A 62 -1.85 7.75 1.04
N VAL A 63 -1.74 7.36 -0.24
CA VAL A 63 -2.90 7.16 -1.12
C VAL A 63 -3.83 6.07 -0.55
N VAL A 64 -3.29 4.97 -0.04
CA VAL A 64 -4.09 3.93 0.64
C VAL A 64 -4.83 4.51 1.84
N GLY A 65 -4.17 5.31 2.68
CA GLY A 65 -4.80 5.98 3.81
C GLY A 65 -5.98 6.85 3.40
N LEU A 66 -5.82 7.63 2.32
CA LEU A 66 -6.91 8.42 1.73
C LEU A 66 -8.07 7.54 1.24
N LEU A 67 -7.77 6.45 0.52
CA LEU A 67 -8.78 5.53 -0.01
C LEU A 67 -9.53 4.79 1.11
N TRP A 68 -8.84 4.46 2.20
CA TRP A 68 -9.42 3.85 3.39
C TRP A 68 -10.11 4.83 4.33
N LYS A 69 -9.95 6.15 4.10
CA LYS A 69 -10.36 7.21 5.03
C LYS A 69 -9.78 7.01 6.46
N ASP A 70 -8.61 6.37 6.55
CA ASP A 70 -7.93 6.09 7.82
C ASP A 70 -6.99 7.24 8.19
N ARG A 71 -7.39 8.01 9.21
CA ARG A 71 -6.63 9.17 9.68
C ARG A 71 -5.27 8.81 10.27
N ALA A 72 -5.13 7.62 10.86
CA ALA A 72 -3.87 7.18 11.43
C ALA A 72 -2.86 6.89 10.32
N VAL A 73 -3.27 6.16 9.28
CA VAL A 73 -2.40 5.86 8.12
C VAL A 73 -1.99 7.13 7.39
N ILE A 74 -2.91 8.09 7.21
CA ILE A 74 -2.60 9.39 6.61
C ILE A 74 -1.57 10.15 7.45
N LEU A 75 -1.81 10.27 8.76
CA LEU A 75 -0.95 11.03 9.67
C LEU A 75 0.49 10.51 9.66
N ILE A 76 0.68 9.19 9.83
CA ILE A 76 2.02 8.63 9.92
C ILE A 76 2.84 8.86 8.64
N HIS A 77 2.22 8.76 7.46
CA HIS A 77 2.93 8.93 6.18
C HIS A 77 3.20 10.41 5.86
N VAL A 78 2.33 11.32 6.28
CA VAL A 78 2.58 12.77 6.16
C VAL A 78 3.74 13.19 7.05
N ILE A 79 3.75 12.76 8.32
CA ILE A 79 4.84 13.09 9.25
C ILE A 79 6.14 12.45 8.79
N ALA A 80 6.13 11.19 8.35
CA ALA A 80 7.33 10.53 7.82
C ALA A 80 7.89 11.24 6.58
N PHE A 81 7.02 11.68 5.66
CA PHE A 81 7.43 12.48 4.50
C PHE A 81 8.05 13.82 4.91
N GLY A 82 7.40 14.55 5.84
CA GLY A 82 7.92 15.80 6.37
C GLY A 82 9.29 15.64 7.03
N SER A 83 9.48 14.60 7.83
CA SER A 83 10.75 14.26 8.47
C SER A 83 11.84 13.93 7.45
N MET A 84 11.52 13.19 6.37
CA MET A 84 12.49 12.91 5.29
C MET A 84 12.93 14.19 4.58
N VAL A 85 11.98 15.07 4.24
CA VAL A 85 12.29 16.35 3.58
C VAL A 85 13.13 17.23 4.50
N ALA A 86 12.77 17.36 5.78
CA ALA A 86 13.54 18.11 6.76
C ALA A 86 14.96 17.54 6.92
N GLY A 87 15.10 16.21 6.94
CA GLY A 87 16.41 15.55 7.01
C GLY A 87 17.30 15.86 5.81
N ILE A 88 16.74 15.97 4.60
CA ILE A 88 17.51 16.36 3.40
C ILE A 88 18.02 17.80 3.50
N PHE A 89 17.23 18.72 4.06
CA PHE A 89 17.64 20.12 4.20
C PHE A 89 18.57 20.37 5.40
N ALA A 90 18.58 19.47 6.39
CA ALA A 90 19.43 19.56 7.57
C ALA A 90 20.79 18.86 7.42
N ALA A 91 20.96 18.04 6.38
CA ALA A 91 22.20 17.36 6.01
C ALA A 91 23.09 18.23 5.13
#